data_AF-A0A3D1FZ08-F1
#
_entry.id   AF-A0A3D1FZ08-F1
#
_cell.length_a   1.000
_cell.length_b   1.000
_cell.length_c   1.000
_cell.angle_alpha   90.00
_cell.angle_beta   90.00
_cell.angle_gamma   90.00
#
_symmetry.space_group_name_H-M   'P 1'
#
loop_
_entity.id
_entity.type
_entity.pdbx_description
1 polymer ?
#
loop_
_entity_poly.entity_id
_entity_poly.type
_entity_poly.pdbx_seq_one_letter_code
_entity_poly.pdbx_strand_id
1 'polypeptide(L)' 'MKKFLLLAGFGLLLASCGNAFCDCDLYEDNYTWDGFDYQLNSSAMTVEDTCLDAGIVDSTLTGAGAYLKVLRVECP' A
#
# COMPACT_ATOMS: atom_id res chain seq x y z
N MET A 1 3.77 -21.68 46.46
CA MET A 1 4.69 -20.74 45.78
C MET A 1 4.34 -20.71 44.29
N LYS A 2 4.20 -19.50 43.73
CA LYS A 2 3.83 -19.19 42.35
C LYS A 2 4.79 -19.80 41.33
N LYS A 3 4.28 -20.12 40.13
CA LYS A 3 4.83 -19.79 38.79
C LYS A 3 3.98 -20.43 37.69
N PHE A 4 2.83 -19.81 37.40
CA PHE A 4 2.28 -19.82 36.05
C PHE A 4 2.87 -18.63 35.28
N LEU A 5 2.81 -18.71 33.95
CA LEU A 5 3.34 -17.82 32.92
C LEU A 5 4.76 -18.14 32.48
N LEU A 6 4.86 -18.73 31.28
CA LEU A 6 5.85 -18.38 30.26
C LEU A 6 5.57 -19.14 28.96
N LEU A 7 4.46 -18.86 28.29
CA LEU A 7 4.24 -19.29 26.89
C LEU A 7 3.33 -18.31 26.12
N ALA A 8 3.50 -17.01 26.36
CA ALA A 8 2.82 -15.95 25.59
C ALA A 8 3.82 -15.06 24.82
N GLY A 9 4.97 -15.61 24.42
CA GLY A 9 6.04 -14.83 23.78
C GLY A 9 6.12 -14.95 22.25
N PHE A 10 5.47 -15.94 21.63
CA PHE A 10 5.60 -16.20 20.19
C PHE A 10 4.39 -15.75 19.35
N GLY A 11 3.31 -15.27 19.97
CA GLY A 11 2.10 -14.83 19.26
C GLY A 11 2.09 -13.36 18.84
N LEU A 12 3.01 -12.54 19.36
CA LEU A 12 3.00 -11.08 19.16
C LEU A 12 3.81 -10.60 17.94
N LEU A 13 4.53 -11.49 17.26
CA LEU A 13 5.27 -11.16 16.03
C LEU A 13 4.45 -11.38 14.76
N LEU A 14 3.27 -11.99 14.86
CA LEU A 14 2.29 -12.05 13.75
C LEU A 14 1.29 -10.88 13.80
N ALA A 15 1.31 -10.09 14.87
CA ALA A 15 0.42 -8.95 15.05
C ALA A 15 0.88 -7.67 14.31
N SER A 16 1.95 -7.74 13.50
CA SER A 16 2.29 -6.61 12.62
C SER A 16 1.41 -6.54 11.36
N CYS A 17 0.50 -7.50 11.16
CA CYS A 17 -0.67 -7.33 10.30
C CYS A 17 -1.87 -6.96 11.20
N GLY A 18 -1.73 -5.87 11.96
CA GLY A 18 -2.62 -5.49 13.07
C GLY A 18 -3.88 -4.74 12.67
N ASN A 19 -4.17 -4.60 11.37
CA ASN A 19 -5.43 -4.03 10.89
C ASN A 19 -6.40 -5.20 10.69
N ALA A 20 -7.41 -5.28 11.56
CA ALA A 20 -8.38 -6.38 11.61
C ALA A 20 -9.29 -6.48 10.36
N PHE A 21 -9.09 -5.61 9.37
CA PHE A 21 -9.71 -5.70 8.05
C PHE A 21 -8.65 -5.25 7.04
N CYS A 22 -8.10 -6.23 6.31
CA CYS A 22 -7.35 -5.95 5.09
C CYS A 22 -8.41 -5.60 4.04
N ASP A 23 -8.77 -4.33 3.99
CA ASP A 23 -9.90 -3.79 3.23
C ASP A 23 -9.41 -2.58 2.42
N CYS A 24 -8.12 -2.57 2.08
CA CYS A 24 -7.52 -1.50 1.31
C CYS A 24 -7.16 -1.99 -0.08
N ASP A 25 -7.60 -1.28 -1.10
CA ASP A 25 -7.39 -1.63 -2.49
C ASP A 25 -6.14 -0.95 -3.05
N LEU A 26 -5.33 -1.71 -3.78
CA LEU A 26 -4.13 -1.23 -4.46
C LEU A 26 -4.45 -0.88 -5.91
N TYR A 27 -4.24 0.37 -6.27
CA TYR A 27 -4.37 0.92 -7.60
C TYR A 27 -3.00 1.16 -8.24
N GLU A 28 -2.93 0.93 -9.55
CA GLU A 28 -1.86 1.42 -10.40
C GLU A 28 -2.39 2.62 -11.21
N ASP A 29 -1.86 3.78 -10.90
CA ASP A 29 -2.17 5.04 -11.58
C ASP A 29 -1.05 5.37 -12.57
N ASN A 30 -1.43 5.73 -13.80
CA ASN A 30 -0.49 6.09 -14.86
C ASN A 30 -0.72 7.56 -15.26
N TYR A 31 0.35 8.36 -15.15
CA TYR A 31 0.36 9.79 -15.41
C TYR A 31 1.33 10.15 -16.55
N THR A 32 1.02 11.24 -17.25
CA THR A 32 1.88 11.85 -18.27
C THR A 32 2.17 13.30 -17.89
N TRP A 33 3.42 13.72 -18.04
CA TRP A 33 3.82 15.12 -17.88
C TRP A 33 3.32 15.98 -19.04
N ASP A 34 2.55 17.02 -18.76
CA ASP A 34 2.04 17.94 -19.79
C ASP A 34 2.93 19.16 -20.04
N GLY A 35 4.00 19.33 -19.27
CA GLY A 35 4.85 20.53 -19.28
C GLY A 35 4.78 21.36 -17.99
N PHE A 36 3.75 21.16 -17.18
CA PHE A 36 3.50 21.89 -15.94
C PHE A 36 3.23 20.96 -14.74
N ASP A 37 2.42 19.91 -14.94
CA ASP A 37 2.09 18.92 -13.91
C ASP A 37 1.89 17.52 -14.51
N TYR A 38 1.85 16.50 -13.66
CA TYR A 38 1.49 15.14 -14.04
C TYR A 38 -0.03 14.98 -14.14
N GLN A 39 -0.52 14.69 -15.34
CA GLN A 39 -1.93 14.45 -15.61
C GLN A 39 -2.25 12.95 -15.53
N LEU A 40 -3.29 12.59 -14.77
CA LEU A 40 -3.75 11.20 -14.67
C LEU A 40 -4.34 10.76 -16.01
N ASN A 41 -3.76 9.73 -16.63
CA ASN A 41 -4.30 9.15 -17.86
C ASN A 41 -5.25 7.98 -17.56
N SER A 42 -4.86 7.13 -16.61
CA SER A 42 -5.62 5.95 -16.22
C SER A 42 -5.33 5.54 -14.79
N SER A 43 -6.34 4.93 -14.17
CA SER A 43 -6.26 4.29 -12.86
C SER A 43 -6.86 2.90 -12.98
N ALA A 44 -6.16 1.89 -12.47
CA ALA A 44 -6.64 0.51 -12.48
C ALA A 44 -6.37 -0.14 -11.12
N MET A 45 -7.42 -0.72 -10.53
CA MET A 45 -7.25 -1.58 -9.37
C MET A 45 -6.48 -2.83 -9.76
N THR A 46 -5.49 -3.20 -8.96
CA THR A 46 -4.57 -4.33 -9.20
C THR A 46 -4.71 -5.43 -8.17
N VAL A 47 -5.01 -5.08 -6.92
CA VAL A 47 -5.20 -6.02 -5.82
C VAL A 47 -6.26 -5.46 -4.88
N GLU A 48 -7.23 -6.28 -4.51
CA GLU A 48 -8.28 -5.97 -3.52
C GLU A 48 -7.86 -6.45 -2.12
N ASP A 49 -8.50 -5.92 -1.07
CA ASP A 49 -8.42 -6.43 0.30
C ASP A 49 -6.98 -6.57 0.84
N THR A 50 -6.12 -5.61 0.52
CA THR A 50 -4.73 -5.59 1.00
C THR A 50 -4.65 -5.09 2.44
N CYS A 51 -3.61 -5.53 3.16
CA CYS A 51 -3.29 -5.03 4.49
C CYS A 51 -2.28 -3.87 4.44
N LEU A 52 -2.10 -3.24 3.27
CA LEU A 52 -1.19 -2.12 3.10
C LEU A 52 -1.80 -0.86 3.72
N ASP A 53 -0.94 0.04 4.21
CA ASP A 53 -1.38 1.35 4.71
C ASP A 53 -1.83 2.24 3.54
N ALA A 54 -2.86 3.06 3.76
CA ALA A 54 -3.36 4.02 2.77
C ALA A 54 -2.26 5.00 2.32
N GLY A 55 -2.23 5.31 1.02
CA GLY A 55 -1.31 6.29 0.44
C GLY A 55 -0.47 5.73 -0.70
N ILE A 56 0.58 6.45 -1.08
CA ILE A 56 1.50 6.02 -2.15
C ILE A 56 2.49 5.02 -1.57
N VAL A 57 2.52 3.81 -2.12
CA VAL A 57 3.44 2.76 -1.69
C VAL A 57 4.64 2.63 -2.61
N ASP A 58 4.50 3.02 -3.88
CA ASP A 58 5.62 3.07 -4.83
C ASP A 58 5.36 4.10 -5.94
N SER A 59 6.43 4.58 -6.56
CA SER A 59 6.36 5.41 -7.77
C SER A 59 7.58 5.20 -8.66
N THR A 60 7.35 5.15 -9.98
CA THR A 60 8.41 4.98 -10.97
C THR A 60 8.28 6.00 -12.09
N LEU A 61 9.38 6.70 -12.37
CA LEU A 61 9.51 7.61 -13.50
C LEU A 61 10.20 6.93 -14.68
N THR A 62 9.68 7.13 -15.89
CA THR A 62 10.25 6.60 -17.14
C THR A 62 10.22 7.66 -18.26
N GLY A 63 10.80 7.35 -19.42
CA GLY A 63 10.78 8.25 -20.58
C GLY A 63 11.42 9.61 -20.31
N ALA A 64 12.55 9.63 -19.59
CA ALA A 64 13.20 10.87 -19.12
C ALA A 64 12.30 11.78 -18.26
N GLY A 65 11.36 11.18 -17.52
CA GLY A 65 10.42 11.89 -16.65
C GLY A 65 9.07 12.19 -17.31
N ALA A 66 8.87 11.85 -18.58
CA ALA A 66 7.61 12.08 -19.28
C ALA A 66 6.44 11.24 -18.74
N TYR A 67 6.72 10.06 -18.18
CA TYR A 67 5.70 9.15 -17.65
C TYR A 67 5.97 8.82 -16.20
N LEU A 68 4.91 8.86 -15.39
CA LEU A 68 4.93 8.52 -13.97
C LEU A 68 3.92 7.41 -13.72
N LYS A 69 4.38 6.32 -13.13
CA LYS A 69 3.52 5.26 -12.58
C LYS A 69 3.51 5.38 -11.07
N VAL A 70 2.34 5.32 -10.44
CA VAL A 70 2.17 5.37 -8.99
C VAL A 70 1.37 4.15 -8.55
N LEU A 71 1.89 3.43 -7.54
CA LEU A 71 1.12 2.43 -6.80
C LEU A 71 0.53 3.10 -5.57
N ARG A 72 -0.79 3.09 -5.46
CA ARG A 72 -1.53 3.83 -4.45
C ARG A 72 -2.56 2.93 -3.79
N VAL A 73 -2.61 2.97 -2.48
CA VAL A 73 -3.55 2.23 -1.65
C VAL A 73 -4.67 3.17 -1.20
N GLU A 74 -5.92 2.78 -1.46
CA GLU A 74 -7.12 3.40 -0.90
C GLU A 74 -7.75 2.48 0.13
N CYS A 75 -8.24 3.03 1.24
CA CYS A 75 -9.00 2.30 2.25
C CYS A 75 -10.36 3.01 2.46
N PRO A 76 -11.42 2.30 2.88
CA PRO A 76 -12.75 2.87 3.18
C PRO A 76 -12.76 3.93 4.31
#